data_AF-A0A392V8G9-F1
#
_entry.id   AF-A0A392V8G9-F1
#
_cell.length_a   1.000
_cell.length_b   1.000
_cell.length_c   1.000
_cell.angle_alpha   90.00
_cell.angle_beta   90.00
_cell.angle_gamma   90.00
#
_symmetry.space_group_name_H-M   'P 1'
#
loop_
_entity.id
_entity.type
_entity.pdbx_description
1 polymer ?
#
loop_
_entity_poly.entity_id
_entity_poly.type
_entity_poly.pdbx_seq_one_letter_code
_entity_poly.pdbx_strand_id
1 'polypeptide(L)' 'MKDDETVDEYFSITLAIANKMTSHGERMEQVAVVEKILRSMTEKFNYVVCSIEESNDVTTLSID' A
#
# COMPACT_ATOMS: atom_id res chain seq x y z
N MET A 1 2.34 1.08 -8.80
CA MET A 1 2.88 2.45 -8.96
C MET A 1 3.41 2.60 -10.38
N LYS A 2 3.23 3.76 -11.01
CA LYS A 2 3.84 4.05 -12.32
C LYS A 2 5.24 4.65 -12.14
N ASP A 3 6.05 4.66 -13.21
CA ASP A 3 7.42 5.15 -13.14
C ASP A 3 7.51 6.66 -12.89
N ASP A 4 6.55 7.41 -13.43
CA ASP A 4 6.39 8.87 -13.36
C ASP A 4 5.60 9.36 -12.14
N GLU A 5 5.08 8.43 -11.33
CA GLU A 5 4.27 8.70 -10.15
C GLU A 5 5.16 8.78 -8.90
N THR A 6 4.90 9.78 -8.04
CA THR A 6 5.54 9.86 -6.73
C THR A 6 4.92 8.85 -5.76
N VAL A 7 5.65 8.53 -4.69
CA VAL A 7 5.13 7.61 -3.65
C VAL A 7 3.86 8.19 -3.02
N ASP A 8 3.84 9.48 -2.70
CA ASP A 8 2.69 10.12 -2.06
C ASP A 8 1.44 10.13 -2.97
N GLU A 9 1.61 10.38 -4.27
CA GLU A 9 0.51 10.30 -5.24
C GLU A 9 -0.05 8.89 -5.32
N TYR A 10 0.84 7.89 -5.39
CA TYR A 10 0.45 6.49 -5.45
C TYR A 10 -0.34 6.05 -4.21
N PHE A 11 0.13 6.43 -3.02
CA PHE A 11 -0.56 6.15 -1.76
C PHE A 11 -1.92 6.84 -1.72
N SER A 12 -1.98 8.12 -2.08
CA SER A 12 -3.22 8.91 -2.11
C SER A 12 -4.28 8.28 -3.02
N ILE A 13 -3.89 7.86 -4.23
CA ILE A 13 -4.80 7.20 -5.19
C ILE A 13 -5.25 5.83 -4.65
N THR A 14 -4.33 5.04 -4.12
CA THR A 14 -4.65 3.71 -3.57
C THR A 14 -5.61 3.79 -2.39
N LEU A 15 -5.41 4.75 -1.49
CA LEU A 15 -6.30 5.00 -0.36
C LEU A 15 -7.67 5.51 -0.80
N ALA A 16 -7.72 6.42 -1.78
CA ALA A 16 -8.99 6.88 -2.33
C ALA A 16 -9.82 5.72 -2.92
N ILE A 17 -9.16 4.78 -3.60
CA ILE A 17 -9.80 3.57 -4.14
C ILE A 17 -10.28 2.66 -2.99
N ALA A 18 -9.43 2.38 -2.00
CA ALA A 18 -9.79 1.53 -0.86
C ALA A 18 -10.99 2.11 -0.09
N ASN A 19 -10.98 3.42 0.20
CA ASN A 19 -12.08 4.12 0.84
C ASN A 19 -13.37 4.04 0.02
N LYS A 20 -13.29 4.17 -1.31
CA LYS A 20 -14.44 4.03 -2.19
C LYS A 20 -15.02 2.61 -2.17
N MET A 21 -14.17 1.58 -2.19
CA MET A 21 -14.60 0.19 -2.07
C MET A 21 -15.30 -0.06 -0.73
N THR A 22 -14.74 0.45 0.37
CA THR A 22 -15.37 0.39 1.70
C THR A 22 -16.70 1.11 1.75
N SER A 23 -16.83 2.28 1.13
CA SER A 23 -18.09 3.02 1.06
C SER A 23 -19.19 2.27 0.30
N HIS A 24 -18.80 1.36 -0.61
CA HIS A 24 -19.72 0.52 -1.38
C HIS A 24 -20.03 -0.83 -0.70
N GLY A 25 -19.58 -1.04 0.54
CA GLY A 25 -19.86 -2.24 1.33
C GLY A 25 -18.83 -3.35 1.19
N GLU A 26 -17.75 -3.14 0.44
CA GLU A 26 -16.63 -4.09 0.41
C GLU A 26 -15.76 -3.92 1.66
N ARG A 27 -15.46 -5.02 2.36
CA ARG A 27 -14.57 -4.95 3.52
C ARG A 27 -13.11 -4.88 3.05
N MET A 28 -12.52 -3.68 3.09
CA MET A 28 -11.09 -3.48 2.85
C MET A 28 -10.35 -3.47 4.18
N GLU A 29 -9.72 -4.60 4.51
CA GLU A 29 -8.86 -4.67 5.70
C GLU A 29 -7.58 -3.87 5.46
N GLN A 30 -7.14 -3.11 6.47
CA GLN A 30 -5.95 -2.24 6.37
C GLN A 30 -4.70 -3.03 5.95
N VAL A 31 -4.52 -4.22 6.52
CA VAL A 31 -3.44 -5.15 6.13
C VAL A 31 -3.46 -5.46 4.64
N ALA A 32 -4.65 -5.72 4.06
CA ALA A 32 -4.76 -6.04 2.64
C ALA A 32 -4.42 -4.83 1.75
N VAL A 33 -4.66 -3.62 2.21
CA VAL A 33 -4.25 -2.39 1.51
C VAL A 33 -2.73 -2.22 1.59
N VAL A 34 -2.13 -2.40 2.77
CA VAL A 34 -0.67 -2.32 2.96
C VAL A 34 0.07 -3.34 2.11
N GLU A 35 -0.34 -4.61 2.16
CA GLU A 35 0.25 -5.67 1.33
C GLU A 35 0.18 -5.33 -0.16
N LYS A 36 -0.96 -4.80 -0.60
CA LYS A 36 -1.17 -4.43 -2.01
C LYS A 36 -0.29 -3.25 -2.42
N ILE A 37 -0.06 -2.29 -1.53
CA ILE A 37 0.87 -1.18 -1.75
C ILE A 37 2.29 -1.72 -1.93
N LEU A 38 2.79 -2.47 -0.94
CA LEU A 38 4.16 -3.01 -0.94
C LEU A 38 4.42 -3.88 -2.19
N ARG A 39 3.49 -4.78 -2.53
CA ARG A 39 3.61 -5.67 -3.69
C ARG A 39 3.54 -4.95 -5.04
N SER A 40 2.96 -3.75 -5.09
CA SER A 40 2.73 -3.00 -6.33
C SER A 40 3.70 -1.82 -6.49
N MET A 41 4.65 -1.66 -5.57
CA MET A 41 5.75 -0.70 -5.73
C MET A 41 6.66 -1.11 -6.89
N THR A 42 7.22 -0.12 -7.59
CA THR A 42 8.21 -0.38 -8.66
C THR A 42 9.52 -0.88 -8.08
N GLU A 43 10.30 -1.61 -8.89
CA GLU A 43 11.57 -2.24 -8.47
C GLU A 43 12.60 -1.28 -7.85
N LYS A 44 12.54 0.02 -8.18
CA LYS A 44 13.39 1.06 -7.56
C LYS A 44 13.24 1.14 -6.04
N PHE A 45 12.12 0.66 -5.49
CA PHE A 45 11.83 0.63 -4.07
C PHE A 45 12.00 -0.75 -3.42
N ASN A 46 12.45 -1.78 -4.15
CA ASN A 46 12.61 -3.14 -3.63
C ASN A 46 13.43 -3.18 -2.35
N TYR A 47 14.51 -2.40 -2.27
CA TYR A 47 15.32 -2.33 -1.06
C TYR A 47 14.53 -1.90 0.19
N VAL A 48 13.63 -0.92 0.03
CA VAL A 48 12.76 -0.43 1.11
C VAL A 48 11.68 -1.46 1.44
N VAL A 49 11.04 -2.04 0.42
CA VAL A 49 10.01 -3.08 0.59
C VAL A 49 10.58 -4.29 1.35
N CYS A 50 11.71 -4.83 0.90
CA CYS A 50 12.36 -5.97 1.58
C CYS A 50 12.75 -5.61 3.01
N SER A 51 13.27 -4.39 3.25
CA SER A 51 13.60 -3.96 4.60
C SER A 51 12.37 -3.91 5.52
N ILE A 52 11.22 -3.47 5.02
CA ILE A 52 9.96 -3.45 5.78
C ILE A 52 9.51 -4.88 6.09
N GLU A 53 9.51 -5.76 5.10
CA GLU A 53 9.09 -7.16 5.23
C GLU A 53 10.01 -7.95 6.19
N GLU A 54 11.30 -7.66 6.21
CA GLU A 54 12.27 -8.33 7.10
C GLU A 54 12.24 -7.77 8.53
N SER A 55 11.97 -6.47 8.70
CA SER A 55 12.08 -5.79 10.01
C SER A 55 10.75 -5.63 10.75
N ASN A 56 9.60 -5.75 10.08
CA ASN A 56 8.29 -5.53 10.68
C ASN A 56 7.32 -6.66 10.35
N ASP A 57 6.37 -6.90 11.26
CA ASP A 57 5.19 -7.70 10.95
C ASP A 57 4.21 -6.86 10.13
N VAL A 58 4.17 -7.10 8.81
CA VAL A 58 3.30 -6.38 7.86
C VAL A 58 1.83 -6.43 8.27
N THR A 59 1.40 -7.47 8.98
CA THR A 59 0.00 -7.62 9.43
C THR A 59 -0.40 -6.61 10.51
N THR A 60 0.59 -6.01 11.16
CA THR A 60 0.40 -5.00 12.23
C THR A 60 0.48 -3.57 11.71
N LEU A 61 0.85 -3.38 10.45
CA LEU A 61 0.99 -2.06 9.84
C LEU A 61 -0.39 -1.45 9.55
N SER A 62 -0.53 -0.17 9.85
CA SER A 62 -1.69 0.65 9.51
C SER A 62 -1.27 1.85 8.66
N ILE A 63 -2.22 2.40 7.93
CA ILE A 63 -2.03 3.61 7.13
C ILE A 63 -2.68 4.76 7.90
N ASP A 64 -1.90 5.79 8.22
CA ASP A 64 -2.33 7.01 8.93
C ASP A 64 -2.53 8.17 7.95
#